data_AF-A0A1U9NME0-F1
#
_entry.id   AF-A0A1U9NME0-F1
#
_cell.length_a   1.000
_cell.length_b   1.000
_cell.length_c   1.000
_cell.angle_alpha   90.00
_cell.angle_beta   90.00
_cell.angle_gamma   90.00
#
_symmetry.space_group_name_H-M   'P 1'
#
loop_
_entity.id
_entity.type
_entity.pdbx_description
1 polymer ?
#
loop_
_entity_poly.entity_id
_entity_poly.type
_entity_poly.pdbx_seq_one_letter_code
_entity_poly.pdbx_strand_id
1 'polypeptide(L)'
;MELLVSLMVSSIIFGAIATIAHAMSTANTHMDEMGKRQAHLRHSSLRISSLIRDSIAAWRLDYNVALWTGDSNADGGINADEVIYIETSSDGARISLVDFPDDNRAATVSSVKSGNFKSLMKSENKARTTDLITDCSSVWFELVGDEFVSITFNMDDGAGSCKYQICETLAGSGAHLIDTEGLIN
;
A
#
# COMPACT_ATOMS: atom_id res chain seq x y z
N MET A 1 -21.68 -58.40 27.05
CA MET A 1 -20.40 -57.89 26.49
C MET A 1 -20.61 -57.10 25.20
N GLU A 2 -21.51 -57.49 24.30
CA GLU A 2 -21.71 -56.81 23.00
C GLU A 2 -22.15 -55.34 23.10
N LEU A 3 -23.05 -55.00 24.02
CA LEU A 3 -23.62 -53.65 24.12
C LEU A 3 -22.59 -52.59 24.57
N LEU A 4 -21.61 -53.01 25.39
CA LEU A 4 -20.54 -52.12 25.87
C LEU A 4 -19.49 -51.85 24.78
N VAL A 5 -19.21 -52.86 23.94
CA VAL A 5 -18.34 -52.72 22.76
C VAL A 5 -19.00 -51.82 21.72
N SER A 6 -20.30 -51.97 21.48
CA SER A 6 -21.06 -51.09 20.56
C SER A 6 -20.99 -49.63 20.99
N LEU A 7 -21.17 -49.33 22.29
CA LEU A 7 -21.09 -47.97 22.83
C LEU A 7 -19.68 -47.36 22.72
N MET A 8 -18.64 -48.16 22.93
CA MET A 8 -17.25 -47.72 22.80
C MET A 8 -16.87 -47.41 21.34
N VAL A 9 -17.34 -48.22 20.39
CA VAL A 9 -17.11 -47.96 18.96
C VAL A 9 -17.83 -46.70 18.52
N SER A 10 -19.08 -46.49 18.95
CA SER A 10 -19.83 -45.27 18.64
C SER A 10 -19.16 -44.01 19.19
N SER A 11 -18.61 -44.03 20.41
CA SER A 11 -17.94 -42.85 20.99
C SER A 11 -16.66 -42.46 20.24
N ILE A 12 -15.90 -43.44 19.77
CA ILE A 12 -14.71 -43.21 18.93
C ILE A 12 -15.12 -42.57 17.60
N ILE A 13 -16.18 -43.09 16.96
CA ILE A 13 -16.69 -42.55 15.69
C ILE A 13 -17.19 -41.11 15.87
N PHE A 14 -17.98 -40.83 16.91
CA PHE A 14 -18.44 -39.47 17.19
C PHE A 14 -17.30 -38.51 17.51
N GLY A 15 -16.28 -38.95 18.24
CA GLY A 15 -15.08 -38.15 18.52
C GLY A 15 -14.29 -37.82 17.24
N ALA A 16 -14.14 -38.80 16.33
CA ALA A 16 -13.49 -38.58 15.04
C ALA A 16 -14.27 -37.59 14.17
N ILE A 17 -15.60 -37.73 14.08
CA ILE A 17 -16.46 -36.81 13.33
C ILE A 17 -16.39 -35.40 13.91
N ALA A 18 -16.43 -35.25 15.24
CA ALA A 18 -16.30 -33.95 15.89
C ALA A 18 -14.96 -33.27 15.57
N THR A 19 -13.87 -34.03 15.54
CA THR A 19 -12.53 -33.52 15.19
C THR A 19 -12.47 -33.06 13.74
N ILE A 20 -13.02 -33.84 12.81
CA ILE A 20 -13.08 -33.47 11.39
C ILE A 20 -13.95 -32.23 11.18
N ALA A 21 -15.12 -32.17 11.83
CA ALA A 21 -16.01 -31.01 11.72
C ALA A 21 -15.34 -29.74 12.26
N HIS A 22 -14.61 -29.85 13.38
CA HIS A 22 -13.84 -28.74 13.92
C HIS A 22 -12.71 -28.31 12.97
N ALA A 23 -11.91 -29.26 12.47
CA ALA A 23 -10.83 -28.97 11.53
C ALA A 23 -11.36 -28.33 10.23
N MET A 24 -12.49 -28.81 9.70
CA MET A 24 -13.13 -28.27 8.52
C MET A 24 -13.69 -26.86 8.76
N SER A 25 -14.29 -26.61 9.93
CA SER A 25 -14.77 -25.28 10.32
C SER A 25 -13.62 -24.28 10.38
N THR A 26 -12.51 -24.66 11.03
CA THR A 26 -11.31 -23.82 11.15
C THR A 26 -10.64 -23.60 9.79
N ALA A 27 -10.57 -24.63 8.95
CA ALA A 27 -10.05 -24.49 7.59
C ALA A 27 -10.90 -23.51 6.77
N ASN A 28 -12.22 -23.57 6.88
CA ASN A 28 -13.13 -22.69 6.14
C ASN A 28 -12.99 -21.22 6.58
N THR A 29 -12.82 -20.95 7.87
CA THR A 29 -12.57 -19.58 8.36
C THR A 29 -11.24 -19.04 7.85
N HIS A 30 -10.17 -19.85 7.85
CA HIS A 30 -8.88 -19.43 7.30
C HIS A 30 -8.93 -19.18 5.79
N MET A 31 -9.69 -19.98 5.04
CA MET A 31 -9.87 -19.77 3.60
C MET A 31 -10.62 -18.47 3.29
N ASP A 32 -11.66 -18.13 4.06
CA ASP A 32 -12.41 -16.87 3.89
C ASP A 32 -11.53 -15.64 4.21
N GLU A 33 -10.77 -15.70 5.30
CA GLU A 33 -9.82 -14.64 5.67
C GLU A 33 -8.73 -14.46 4.60
N MET A 34 -8.18 -15.56 4.08
CA MET A 34 -7.20 -15.52 2.99
C MET A 34 -7.81 -14.88 1.73
N GLY A 35 -9.03 -15.25 1.36
CA GLY A 35 -9.74 -14.67 0.22
C GLY A 35 -9.92 -13.15 0.36
N LYS A 36 -10.30 -12.67 1.55
CA LYS A 36 -10.43 -11.23 1.84
C LYS A 36 -9.10 -10.49 1.76
N ARG A 37 -8.02 -11.05 2.33
CA ARG A 37 -6.67 -10.47 2.27
C ARG A 37 -6.17 -10.37 0.82
N GLN A 38 -6.34 -11.41 0.03
CA GLN A 38 -5.95 -11.39 -1.39
C GLN A 38 -6.77 -10.39 -2.20
N ALA A 39 -8.08 -10.29 -1.97
CA ALA A 39 -8.93 -9.31 -2.64
C ALA A 39 -8.52 -7.87 -2.27
N HIS A 40 -8.26 -7.62 -0.98
CA HIS A 40 -7.78 -6.33 -0.50
C HIS A 40 -6.43 -5.97 -1.12
N LEU A 41 -5.45 -6.88 -1.08
CA LEU A 41 -4.15 -6.69 -1.71
C LEU A 41 -4.28 -6.34 -3.19
N ARG A 42 -5.12 -7.06 -3.93
CA ARG A 42 -5.35 -6.81 -5.36
C ARG A 42 -5.95 -5.43 -5.59
N HIS A 43 -6.94 -5.04 -4.79
CA HIS A 43 -7.54 -3.72 -4.87
C HIS A 43 -6.51 -2.61 -4.58
N SER A 44 -5.74 -2.76 -3.50
CA SER A 44 -4.72 -1.78 -3.11
C SER A 44 -3.59 -1.70 -4.12
N SER A 45 -3.15 -2.83 -4.68
CA SER A 45 -2.17 -2.87 -5.77
C SER A 45 -2.67 -2.13 -7.01
N LEU A 46 -3.94 -2.35 -7.42
CA LEU A 46 -4.53 -1.62 -8.54
C LEU A 46 -4.63 -0.13 -8.27
N ARG A 47 -4.97 0.26 -7.03
CA ARG A 47 -5.05 1.67 -6.62
C ARG A 47 -3.68 2.35 -6.65
N ILE A 48 -2.64 1.69 -6.14
CA ILE A 48 -1.26 2.16 -6.24
C ILE A 48 -0.87 2.30 -7.71
N SER A 49 -1.17 1.28 -8.52
CA SER A 49 -0.85 1.28 -9.93
C SER A 49 -1.51 2.44 -10.68
N SER A 50 -2.81 2.69 -10.43
CA SER A 50 -3.51 3.81 -11.06
C SER A 50 -2.92 5.15 -10.63
N LEU A 51 -2.58 5.31 -9.35
CA LEU A 51 -2.00 6.57 -8.85
C LEU A 51 -0.64 6.87 -9.50
N ILE A 52 0.24 5.86 -9.59
CA ILE A 52 1.54 6.03 -10.26
C ILE A 52 1.32 6.35 -11.74
N ARG A 53 0.40 5.64 -12.40
CA ARG A 53 0.12 5.87 -13.81
C ARG A 53 -0.44 7.26 -14.08
N ASP A 54 -1.37 7.73 -13.27
CA ASP A 54 -2.03 9.03 -13.46
C ASP A 54 -1.14 10.22 -13.06
N SER A 55 0.05 9.95 -12.51
CA SER A 55 1.00 10.99 -12.10
C SER A 55 1.88 11.48 -13.27
N ILE A 56 2.32 12.73 -13.17
CA ILE A 56 3.16 13.42 -14.15
C ILE A 56 4.64 13.40 -13.74
N ALA A 57 4.91 13.37 -12.44
CA ALA A 57 6.26 13.26 -11.92
C ALA A 57 6.28 12.38 -10.67
N ALA A 58 7.39 11.68 -10.47
CA ALA A 58 7.66 10.91 -9.27
C ALA A 58 9.04 11.24 -8.73
N TRP A 59 9.17 11.28 -7.41
CA TRP A 59 10.44 11.47 -6.73
C TRP A 59 10.60 10.45 -5.63
N ARG A 60 11.73 9.75 -5.66
CA ARG A 60 12.09 8.80 -4.61
C ARG A 60 12.69 9.54 -3.41
N LEU A 61 12.20 9.16 -2.23
CA LEU A 61 12.78 9.46 -0.92
C LEU A 61 13.20 8.14 -0.25
N ASP A 62 13.83 8.19 0.91
CA ASP A 62 14.38 7.00 1.58
C ASP A 62 13.32 5.93 1.88
N TYR A 63 12.17 6.35 2.43
CA TYR A 63 11.08 5.48 2.88
C TYR A 63 9.74 5.81 2.23
N ASN A 64 9.78 6.52 1.11
CA ASN A 64 8.57 6.97 0.42
C ASN A 64 8.86 7.32 -1.04
N VAL A 65 7.80 7.37 -1.83
CA VAL A 65 7.79 8.00 -3.15
C VAL A 65 6.76 9.12 -3.13
N ALA A 66 7.18 10.31 -3.56
CA ALA A 66 6.30 11.42 -3.82
C ALA A 66 5.85 11.35 -5.28
N LEU A 67 4.58 11.61 -5.51
CA LEU A 67 3.93 11.62 -6.82
C LEU A 67 3.24 12.96 -6.98
N TRP A 68 3.41 13.60 -8.13
CA TRP A 68 2.67 14.80 -8.50
C TRP A 68 1.66 14.45 -9.60
N THR A 69 0.39 14.73 -9.33
CA THR A 69 -0.72 14.39 -10.23
C THR A 69 -0.96 15.44 -11.32
N GLY A 70 -0.28 16.59 -11.23
CA GLY A 70 -0.40 17.71 -12.17
C GLY A 70 -1.08 18.93 -11.58
N ASP A 71 -1.02 20.02 -12.34
CA ASP A 71 -1.59 21.33 -12.02
C ASP A 71 -3.12 21.30 -12.22
N SER A 72 -3.82 21.00 -11.13
CA SER A 72 -5.26 20.85 -11.05
C SER A 72 -5.98 22.19 -10.86
N ASN A 73 -5.28 23.18 -10.33
CA ASN A 73 -5.82 24.51 -10.01
C ASN A 73 -5.46 25.58 -11.08
N ALA A 74 -4.64 25.21 -12.07
CA ALA A 74 -4.11 26.04 -13.15
C ALA A 74 -3.26 27.24 -12.68
N ASP A 75 -2.55 27.12 -11.56
CA ASP A 75 -1.68 28.16 -11.02
C ASP A 75 -0.23 28.10 -11.52
N GLY A 76 0.10 27.06 -12.30
CA GLY A 76 1.42 26.86 -12.89
C GLY A 76 2.48 26.40 -11.89
N GLY A 77 2.10 25.98 -10.70
CA GLY A 77 2.96 25.51 -9.63
C GLY A 77 2.72 24.04 -9.24
N ILE A 78 3.49 23.58 -8.26
CA ILE A 78 3.19 22.35 -7.51
C ILE A 78 2.52 22.78 -6.21
N ASN A 79 1.36 22.21 -5.91
CA ASN A 79 0.61 22.53 -4.70
C ASN A 79 0.45 21.31 -3.79
N ALA A 80 0.11 21.55 -2.51
CA ALA A 80 0.06 20.46 -1.53
C ALA A 80 -1.00 19.40 -1.88
N ASP A 81 -2.15 19.83 -2.37
CA ASP A 81 -3.27 19.00 -2.80
C ASP A 81 -2.98 18.18 -4.06
N GLU A 82 -1.95 18.53 -4.82
CA GLU A 82 -1.50 17.86 -6.04
C GLU A 82 -0.36 16.86 -5.81
N VAL A 83 0.23 16.88 -4.62
CA VAL A 83 1.32 15.98 -4.24
C VAL A 83 0.79 14.90 -3.31
N ILE A 84 0.98 13.65 -3.74
CA ILE A 84 0.61 12.46 -2.99
C ILE A 84 1.90 11.73 -2.61
N TYR A 85 1.99 11.24 -1.37
CA TYR A 85 3.09 10.40 -0.93
C TYR A 85 2.60 8.98 -0.73
N ILE A 86 3.32 8.01 -1.27
CA ILE A 86 3.20 6.61 -0.85
C ILE A 86 4.38 6.35 0.08
N GLU A 87 4.09 6.03 1.34
CA GLU A 87 5.09 5.83 2.36
C GLU A 87 4.94 4.50 3.08
N THR A 88 6.04 4.05 3.68
CA THR A 88 5.99 2.96 4.65
C THR A 88 5.92 3.51 6.08
N SER A 89 5.23 2.79 6.97
CA SER A 89 5.20 3.09 8.39
C SER A 89 6.60 2.96 9.03
N SER A 90 6.80 3.56 10.21
CA SER A 90 8.10 3.54 10.90
C SER A 90 8.58 2.14 11.28
N ASP A 91 7.66 1.20 11.44
CA ASP A 91 7.92 -0.22 11.70
C ASP A 91 8.06 -1.05 10.40
N GLY A 92 7.87 -0.43 9.23
CA GLY A 92 7.89 -1.10 7.93
C GLY A 92 6.71 -2.05 7.69
N ALA A 93 5.70 -2.01 8.57
CA ALA A 93 4.60 -2.97 8.58
C ALA A 93 3.43 -2.61 7.67
N ARG A 94 3.40 -1.38 7.14
CA ARG A 94 2.29 -0.85 6.36
C ARG A 94 2.77 0.02 5.23
N ILE A 95 2.03 -0.01 4.12
CA ILE A 95 2.14 0.96 3.03
C ILE A 95 0.89 1.83 3.09
N SER A 96 1.10 3.13 3.19
CA SER A 96 0.02 4.11 3.33
C SER A 96 0.17 5.21 2.29
N LEU A 97 -0.97 5.74 1.87
CA LEU A 97 -1.09 6.93 1.07
C LEU A 97 -1.25 8.14 1.98
N VAL A 98 -0.49 9.19 1.73
CA VAL A 98 -0.62 10.48 2.39
C VAL A 98 -0.91 11.55 1.35
N ASP A 99 -2.05 12.20 1.49
CA ASP A 99 -2.45 13.36 0.69
C ASP A 99 -2.80 14.55 1.59
N PHE A 100 -2.92 15.74 0.98
CA PHE A 100 -3.20 17.00 1.68
C PHE A 100 -4.42 17.66 1.05
N PRO A 101 -5.62 17.07 1.23
CA PRO A 101 -6.82 17.62 0.61
C PRO A 101 -7.06 19.06 1.09
N ASP A 102 -7.52 19.90 0.17
CA ASP A 102 -7.93 21.29 0.44
C ASP A 102 -6.80 22.24 0.91
N ASP A 103 -5.52 21.90 0.65
CA ASP A 103 -4.38 22.79 0.96
C ASP A 103 -3.63 23.20 -0.32
N ASN A 104 -3.82 24.47 -0.70
CA ASN A 104 -3.26 25.02 -1.93
C ASN A 104 -1.88 25.68 -1.74
N ARG A 105 -1.09 25.24 -0.76
CA ARG A 105 0.21 25.83 -0.49
C ARG A 105 1.22 25.36 -1.53
N ALA A 106 1.88 26.32 -2.16
CA ALA A 106 2.95 26.04 -3.11
C ALA A 106 4.10 25.25 -2.46
N ALA A 107 4.58 24.26 -3.19
CA ALA A 107 5.70 23.40 -2.83
C ALA A 107 6.76 23.50 -3.92
N THR A 108 8.03 23.60 -3.52
CA THR A 108 9.14 23.48 -4.47
C THR A 108 9.51 22.01 -4.66
N VAL A 109 10.03 21.63 -5.83
CA VAL A 109 10.54 20.27 -6.08
C VAL A 109 11.57 19.85 -5.02
N SER A 110 12.42 20.78 -4.58
CA SER A 110 13.43 20.51 -3.53
C SER A 110 12.80 20.23 -2.16
N SER A 111 11.72 20.94 -1.80
CA SER A 111 11.00 20.71 -0.54
C SER A 111 10.25 19.38 -0.51
N VAL A 112 9.74 18.94 -1.68
CA VAL A 112 9.10 17.63 -1.87
C VAL A 112 10.14 16.52 -1.80
N LYS A 113 11.24 16.62 -2.56
CA LYS A 113 12.34 15.64 -2.59
C LYS A 113 13.04 15.46 -1.24
N SER A 114 13.15 16.52 -0.45
CA SER A 114 13.76 16.45 0.90
C SER A 114 12.81 15.90 1.96
N GLY A 115 11.50 15.79 1.67
CA GLY A 115 10.48 15.39 2.64
C GLY A 115 10.16 16.46 3.70
N ASN A 116 10.78 17.65 3.60
CA ASN A 116 10.51 18.78 4.48
C ASN A 116 9.07 19.27 4.34
N PHE A 117 8.57 19.35 3.10
CA PHE A 117 7.20 19.77 2.83
C PHE A 117 6.19 18.83 3.50
N LYS A 118 6.34 17.51 3.29
CA LYS A 118 5.52 16.49 3.96
C LYS A 118 5.56 16.64 5.48
N SER A 119 6.75 16.82 6.05
CA SER A 119 6.92 16.92 7.51
C SER A 119 6.23 18.16 8.09
N LEU A 120 6.32 19.29 7.40
CA LEU A 120 5.60 20.52 7.75
C LEU A 120 4.09 20.29 7.72
N MET A 121 3.56 19.77 6.60
CA MET A 121 2.13 19.55 6.44
C MET A 121 1.55 18.54 7.45
N LYS A 122 2.31 17.50 7.80
CA LYS A 122 1.95 16.57 8.88
C LYS A 122 1.92 17.26 10.24
N SER A 123 2.88 18.13 10.54
CA SER A 123 2.93 18.86 11.82
C SER A 123 1.75 19.82 12.02
N GLU A 124 1.20 20.32 10.92
CA GLU A 124 0.01 21.19 10.91
C GLU A 124 -1.32 20.40 10.90
N ASN A 125 -1.29 19.07 11.00
CA ASN A 125 -2.46 18.17 10.87
C ASN A 125 -3.25 18.37 9.57
N LYS A 126 -2.56 18.68 8.47
CA LYS A 126 -3.14 18.79 7.12
C LYS A 126 -3.08 17.50 6.32
N ALA A 127 -2.32 16.52 6.81
CA ALA A 127 -2.17 15.23 6.18
C ALA A 127 -3.39 14.35 6.42
N ARG A 128 -3.92 13.74 5.36
CA ARG A 128 -4.82 12.60 5.43
C ARG A 128 -4.03 11.35 5.05
N THR A 129 -4.03 10.37 5.95
CA THR A 129 -3.35 9.08 5.76
C THR A 129 -4.37 7.97 5.53
N THR A 130 -4.21 7.22 4.46
CA THR A 130 -5.03 6.04 4.14
C THR A 130 -4.12 4.81 4.05
N ASP A 131 -4.34 3.81 4.90
CA ASP A 131 -3.61 2.54 4.84
C ASP A 131 -4.04 1.76 3.60
N LEU A 132 -3.08 1.43 2.73
CA LEU A 132 -3.32 0.69 1.49
C LEU A 132 -3.01 -0.80 1.69
N ILE A 133 -1.88 -1.12 2.29
CA ILE A 133 -1.47 -2.50 2.57
C ILE A 133 -1.04 -2.57 4.02
N THR A 134 -1.65 -3.49 4.78
CA THR A 134 -1.28 -3.80 6.16
C THR A 134 -0.56 -5.15 6.23
N ASP A 135 0.15 -5.38 7.33
CA ASP A 135 0.81 -6.66 7.62
C ASP A 135 1.89 -7.05 6.58
N CYS A 136 2.56 -6.04 6.01
CA CYS A 136 3.70 -6.24 5.14
C CYS A 136 5.03 -6.12 5.90
N SER A 137 6.14 -6.41 5.24
CA SER A 137 7.48 -6.19 5.79
C SER A 137 8.47 -5.93 4.66
N SER A 138 9.67 -5.44 5.01
CA SER A 138 10.76 -5.22 4.05
C SER A 138 10.35 -4.37 2.83
N VAL A 139 9.57 -3.31 3.09
CA VAL A 139 9.11 -2.40 2.04
C VAL A 139 10.30 -1.62 1.47
N TRP A 140 10.41 -1.62 0.15
CA TRP A 140 11.45 -0.91 -0.59
C TRP A 140 10.84 -0.17 -1.77
N PHE A 141 11.21 1.10 -1.91
CA PHE A 141 10.83 1.94 -3.03
C PHE A 141 12.02 2.13 -3.95
N GLU A 142 11.78 1.95 -5.24
CA GLU A 142 12.74 2.17 -6.30
C GLU A 142 12.11 3.05 -7.39
N LEU A 143 12.88 4.02 -7.86
CA LEU A 143 12.55 4.85 -9.00
C LEU A 143 13.69 4.66 -10.00
N VAL A 144 13.38 4.12 -11.17
CA VAL A 144 14.34 3.87 -12.25
C VAL A 144 14.16 4.95 -13.30
N GLY A 145 15.15 5.83 -13.43
CA GLY A 145 15.02 7.07 -14.20
C GLY A 145 14.06 8.04 -13.50
N ASP A 146 13.19 8.69 -14.27
CA ASP A 146 12.17 9.62 -13.78
C ASP A 146 10.73 9.13 -14.02
N GLU A 147 10.57 7.90 -14.51
CA GLU A 147 9.30 7.41 -15.07
C GLU A 147 8.79 6.11 -14.44
N PHE A 148 9.68 5.25 -13.97
CA PHE A 148 9.32 3.90 -13.55
C PHE A 148 9.44 3.72 -12.03
N VAL A 149 8.31 3.48 -11.37
CA VAL A 149 8.23 3.25 -9.92
C VAL A 149 8.04 1.77 -9.65
N SER A 150 8.87 1.23 -8.76
CA SER A 150 8.82 -0.14 -8.28
C SER A 150 8.71 -0.14 -6.75
N ILE A 151 7.65 -0.78 -6.24
CA ILE A 151 7.40 -0.95 -4.81
C ILE A 151 7.46 -2.43 -4.52
N THR A 152 8.43 -2.83 -3.70
CA THR A 152 8.65 -4.22 -3.30
C THR A 152 8.34 -4.38 -1.82
N PHE A 153 7.65 -5.44 -1.45
CA PHE A 153 7.34 -5.75 -0.05
C PHE A 153 7.10 -7.25 0.13
N ASN A 154 7.23 -7.72 1.35
CA ASN A 154 6.90 -9.08 1.73
C ASN A 154 5.57 -9.11 2.49
N MET A 155 4.78 -10.16 2.34
CA MET A 155 3.64 -10.43 3.22
C MET A 155 3.65 -11.89 3.66
N ASP A 156 3.13 -12.13 4.86
CA ASP A 156 2.94 -13.48 5.39
C ASP A 156 1.58 -14.03 4.92
N ASP A 157 1.61 -15.15 4.19
CA ASP A 157 0.42 -15.86 3.74
C ASP A 157 0.08 -17.09 4.62
N GLY A 158 0.73 -17.22 5.78
CA GLY A 158 0.55 -18.34 6.70
C GLY A 158 1.26 -19.63 6.26
N ALA A 159 1.71 -19.72 5.01
CA ALA A 159 2.60 -20.78 4.51
C ALA A 159 4.07 -20.30 4.41
N GLY A 160 4.29 -18.98 4.44
CA GLY A 160 5.58 -18.33 4.55
C GLY A 160 5.53 -16.86 4.13
N SER A 161 6.70 -16.21 4.12
CA SER A 161 6.83 -14.85 3.61
C SER A 161 6.91 -14.87 2.08
N CYS A 162 5.87 -14.37 1.40
CA CYS A 162 5.84 -14.18 -0.05
C CYS A 162 6.27 -12.76 -0.43
N LYS A 163 7.11 -12.64 -1.47
CA LYS A 163 7.56 -11.36 -2.02
C LYS A 163 6.58 -10.86 -3.07
N TYR A 164 6.14 -9.63 -2.92
CA TYR A 164 5.26 -8.91 -3.85
C TYR A 164 6.00 -7.71 -4.44
N GLN A 165 5.61 -7.36 -5.66
CA GLN A 165 6.16 -6.22 -6.37
C GLN A 165 5.06 -5.54 -7.19
N ILE A 166 4.96 -4.22 -7.06
CA ILE A 166 4.10 -3.36 -7.87
C ILE A 166 5.03 -2.51 -8.72
N CYS A 167 4.86 -2.59 -10.04
CA CYS A 167 5.69 -1.88 -11.01
C CYS A 167 4.78 -1.11 -11.97
N GLU A 168 4.98 0.19 -12.09
CA GLU A 168 4.26 1.01 -13.06
C GLU A 168 5.14 2.11 -13.62
N THR A 169 4.78 2.55 -14.83
CA THR A 169 5.34 3.72 -15.48
C THR A 169 4.34 4.87 -15.40
N LEU A 170 4.83 6.08 -15.13
CA LEU A 170 4.09 7.34 -15.21
C LEU A 170 3.51 7.52 -16.63
N ALA A 171 2.26 7.97 -16.76
CA ALA A 171 1.63 8.16 -18.07
C ALA A 171 2.21 9.37 -18.84
N GLY A 172 2.70 10.37 -18.12
CA GLY A 172 3.41 11.50 -18.69
C GLY A 172 4.73 11.68 -17.94
N SER A 173 5.86 11.58 -18.64
CA SER A 173 7.16 11.97 -18.09
C SER A 173 7.29 13.48 -18.12
N GLY A 174 6.58 14.17 -17.22
CA GLY A 174 6.57 15.63 -17.15
C GLY A 174 7.60 16.20 -16.17
N ALA A 175 8.51 15.38 -15.65
CA ALA A 175 9.56 15.85 -14.73
C ALA A 175 10.41 16.97 -15.35
N HIS A 176 10.55 17.00 -16.68
CA HIS A 176 11.25 18.06 -17.43
C HIS A 176 10.44 19.34 -17.61
N LEU A 177 9.12 19.29 -17.39
CA LEU A 177 8.22 20.44 -17.52
C LEU A 177 8.29 21.33 -16.28
N ILE A 178 8.85 20.85 -15.17
CA ILE A 178 8.90 21.59 -13.91
C ILE A 178 10.33 22.06 -13.64
N ASP A 179 10.50 23.33 -13.31
CA ASP A 179 11.77 23.86 -12.85
C ASP A 179 12.08 23.50 -11.38
N THR A 180 13.22 23.97 -10.87
CA THR A 180 13.63 23.71 -9.48
C THR A 180 12.77 24.41 -8.43
N GLU A 181 12.07 25.48 -8.82
CA GLU A 181 11.16 26.22 -7.95
C GLU A 181 9.77 25.57 -7.90
N GLY A 182 9.49 24.59 -8.77
CA GLY A 182 8.18 23.94 -8.84
C GLY A 182 7.23 24.60 -9.83
N LEU A 183 7.75 25.45 -10.72
CA LEU A 183 6.95 26.13 -11.74
C LEU A 183 6.99 25.36 -13.05
N ILE A 184 5.87 25.36 -13.77
CA ILE A 184 5.74 24.77 -15.10
C ILE A 184 6.39 25.70 -16.14
N ASN A 185 7.29 25.14 -16.95
CA ASN A 185 8.01 25.80 -18.05
C ASN A 185 7.17 25.99 -19.32
#